data_AF-A0A813KVD0-F1
#
_entry.id   AF-A0A813KVD0-F1
#
_cell.length_a   1.000
_cell.length_b   1.000
_cell.length_c   1.000
_cell.angle_alpha   90.00
_cell.angle_beta   90.00
_cell.angle_gamma   90.00
#
_symmetry.space_group_name_H-M   'P 1'
#
loop_
_entity.id
_entity.type
_entity.pdbx_description
1 polymer ?
#
loop_
_entity_poly.entity_id
_entity_poly.type
_entity_poly.pdbx_seq_one_letter_code
_entity_poly.pdbx_strand_id
1 'polypeptide(L)'
;MGSKRVGGSAGPAWKRQRGTGVKSKIGTIIAALQEPGLSSEANDATRAMLAEGAQSAFAAAVEDRHPMQETVATYIKEVISDIAQRLAVVAAEGRQAVATADSELELHKAQSQVALDELEEAKARIVAKSGALDGASFTLGECLQAIASSDAEQLAHASERDKLDKEQSKFKAEEEEELKAFLDQGPAVGGSEKEAKKAMEKLMKEFGKLGAEPALLAAAPPVLFKTPE
;
A
#
# COMPACT_ATOMS: atom_id res chain seq x y z
N MET A 1 4.87 -87.97 -29.69
CA MET A 1 3.53 -88.04 -29.08
C MET A 1 2.78 -86.77 -29.47
N GLY A 2 1.72 -86.93 -30.26
CA GLY A 2 1.08 -85.86 -31.04
C GLY A 2 0.20 -84.94 -30.20
N SER A 3 0.47 -83.63 -30.32
CA SER A 3 -0.42 -82.58 -29.85
C SER A 3 -1.64 -82.51 -30.77
N LYS A 4 -2.77 -83.06 -30.29
CA LYS A 4 -4.08 -82.96 -30.93
C LYS A 4 -4.50 -81.48 -30.94
N ARG A 5 -4.30 -80.79 -32.07
CA ARG A 5 -4.99 -79.53 -32.35
C ARG A 5 -6.48 -79.84 -32.43
N VAL A 6 -7.22 -79.49 -31.39
CA VAL A 6 -8.68 -79.48 -31.42
C VAL A 6 -9.07 -78.34 -32.36
N GLY A 7 -9.28 -78.69 -33.63
CA GLY A 7 -9.98 -77.84 -34.58
C GLY A 7 -11.40 -77.65 -34.08
N GLY A 8 -11.63 -76.58 -33.31
CA GLY A 8 -12.96 -76.10 -33.02
C GLY A 8 -13.60 -75.68 -34.34
N SER A 9 -14.43 -76.56 -34.91
CA SER A 9 -15.29 -76.22 -36.03
C SER A 9 -16.15 -75.05 -35.56
N ALA A 10 -15.79 -73.86 -36.03
CA ALA A 10 -16.45 -72.66 -35.65
C ALA A 10 -17.88 -72.77 -36.21
N GLY A 11 -18.86 -72.95 -35.31
CA GLY A 11 -20.24 -73.31 -35.65
C GLY A 11 -20.86 -72.40 -36.71
N PRO A 12 -21.95 -72.85 -37.36
CA PRO A 12 -22.54 -72.16 -38.49
C PRO A 12 -22.89 -70.71 -38.13
N ALA A 13 -22.70 -69.78 -39.08
CA ALA A 13 -22.72 -68.33 -38.86
C ALA A 13 -23.95 -67.84 -38.05
N TRP A 14 -25.11 -68.44 -38.31
CA TRP A 14 -26.36 -68.16 -37.60
C TRP A 14 -26.33 -68.42 -36.08
N LYS A 15 -25.46 -69.33 -35.58
CA LYS A 15 -25.28 -69.57 -34.14
C LYS A 15 -24.37 -68.54 -33.47
N ARG A 16 -23.40 -67.97 -34.19
CA ARG A 16 -22.45 -66.98 -33.62
C ARG A 16 -23.12 -65.63 -33.36
N GLN A 17 -24.15 -65.32 -34.12
CA GLN A 17 -24.91 -64.08 -34.01
C GLN A 17 -25.88 -64.01 -32.83
N ARG A 18 -26.20 -65.17 -32.21
CA ARG A 18 -27.00 -65.25 -30.98
C ARG A 18 -26.19 -64.95 -29.70
N GLY A 19 -24.94 -64.51 -29.83
CA GLY A 19 -24.14 -64.07 -28.70
C GLY A 19 -24.71 -62.80 -28.04
N THR A 20 -24.64 -62.73 -26.72
CA THR A 20 -25.07 -61.58 -25.90
C THR A 20 -24.49 -60.24 -26.36
N GLY A 21 -23.28 -60.24 -26.94
CA GLY A 21 -22.62 -59.02 -27.43
C GLY A 21 -23.28 -58.35 -28.63
N VAL A 22 -23.96 -59.07 -29.52
CA VAL A 22 -24.63 -58.45 -30.69
C VAL A 22 -25.88 -57.70 -30.26
N LYS A 23 -26.68 -58.30 -29.37
CA LYS A 23 -27.88 -57.64 -28.81
C LYS A 23 -27.52 -56.37 -28.05
N SER A 24 -26.44 -56.39 -27.26
CA SER A 24 -25.97 -55.20 -26.56
C SER A 24 -25.58 -54.08 -27.51
N LYS A 25 -24.86 -54.39 -28.61
CA LYS A 25 -24.46 -53.39 -29.62
C LYS A 25 -25.66 -52.78 -30.34
N ILE A 26 -26.65 -53.61 -30.70
CA ILE A 26 -27.91 -53.13 -31.28
C ILE A 26 -28.62 -52.19 -30.29
N GLY A 27 -28.67 -52.56 -29.00
CA GLY A 27 -29.21 -51.71 -27.94
C GLY A 27 -28.49 -50.36 -27.84
N THR A 28 -27.17 -50.33 -27.95
CA THR A 28 -26.39 -49.07 -27.99
C THR A 28 -26.74 -48.22 -29.20
N ILE A 29 -26.91 -48.82 -30.38
CA ILE A 29 -27.30 -48.09 -31.61
C ILE A 29 -28.70 -47.49 -31.44
N ILE A 30 -29.66 -48.27 -30.94
CA ILE A 30 -31.03 -47.80 -30.67
C ILE A 30 -31.00 -46.63 -29.68
N ALA A 31 -30.27 -46.77 -28.57
CA ALA A 31 -30.13 -45.70 -27.59
C ALA A 31 -29.52 -44.43 -28.20
N ALA A 32 -28.46 -44.56 -29.02
CA ALA A 32 -27.83 -43.43 -29.70
C ALA A 32 -28.78 -42.76 -30.72
N LEU A 33 -29.62 -43.52 -31.42
CA LEU A 33 -30.63 -42.98 -32.31
C LEU A 33 -31.79 -42.30 -31.56
N GLN A 34 -32.10 -42.73 -30.34
CA GLN A 34 -33.18 -42.16 -29.54
C GLN A 34 -32.75 -40.99 -28.65
N GLU A 35 -31.44 -40.74 -28.50
CA GLU A 35 -30.92 -39.70 -27.61
C GLU A 35 -31.25 -38.29 -28.13
N PRO A 36 -32.06 -37.48 -27.42
CA PRO A 36 -32.50 -36.17 -27.90
C PRO A 36 -31.39 -35.11 -27.86
N GLY A 37 -30.33 -35.31 -27.06
CA GLY A 37 -29.21 -34.38 -26.95
C GLY A 37 -28.19 -34.47 -28.08
N LEU A 38 -28.31 -35.44 -29.00
CA LEU A 38 -27.35 -35.65 -30.08
C LEU A 38 -27.77 -34.90 -31.35
N SER A 39 -26.94 -33.97 -31.78
CA SER A 39 -27.12 -33.25 -33.05
C SER A 39 -26.91 -34.19 -34.24
N SER A 40 -27.86 -34.20 -35.18
CA SER A 40 -27.77 -34.89 -36.47
C SER A 40 -28.51 -34.11 -37.56
N GLU A 41 -28.17 -34.35 -38.83
CA GLU A 41 -28.94 -33.89 -39.98
C GLU A 41 -30.31 -34.58 -40.09
N ALA A 42 -30.40 -35.83 -39.62
CA ALA A 42 -31.66 -36.53 -39.54
C ALA A 42 -32.51 -35.96 -38.40
N ASN A 43 -33.76 -35.61 -38.71
CA ASN A 43 -34.71 -35.18 -37.68
C ASN A 43 -35.05 -36.32 -36.70
N ASP A 44 -35.56 -35.97 -35.52
CA ASP A 44 -35.82 -36.94 -34.45
C ASP A 44 -36.82 -38.02 -34.85
N ALA A 45 -37.81 -37.69 -35.69
CA ALA A 45 -38.77 -38.67 -36.22
C ALA A 45 -38.08 -39.73 -37.09
N THR A 46 -37.16 -39.32 -37.98
CA THR A 46 -36.37 -40.23 -38.81
C THR A 46 -35.48 -41.11 -37.96
N ARG A 47 -34.83 -40.52 -36.94
CA ARG A 47 -33.99 -41.27 -36.01
C ARG A 47 -34.80 -42.29 -35.21
N ALA A 48 -36.00 -41.94 -34.75
CA ALA A 48 -36.91 -42.85 -34.07
C ALA A 48 -37.35 -44.01 -34.97
N MET A 49 -37.71 -43.74 -36.22
CA MET A 49 -38.06 -44.78 -37.20
C MET A 49 -36.87 -45.73 -37.47
N LEU A 50 -35.66 -45.18 -37.61
CA LEU A 50 -34.44 -45.98 -37.78
C LEU A 50 -34.13 -46.81 -36.52
N ALA A 51 -34.41 -46.29 -35.33
CA ALA A 51 -34.25 -47.02 -34.07
C ALA A 51 -35.19 -48.23 -33.98
N GLU A 52 -36.46 -48.07 -34.38
CA GLU A 52 -37.42 -49.19 -34.47
C GLU A 52 -36.97 -50.23 -35.52
N GLY A 53 -36.45 -49.77 -36.66
CA GLY A 53 -35.93 -50.63 -37.73
C GLY A 53 -34.60 -51.34 -37.40
N ALA A 54 -33.82 -50.82 -36.45
CA ALA A 54 -32.47 -51.30 -36.15
C ALA A 54 -32.43 -52.77 -35.72
N GLN A 55 -33.40 -53.20 -34.90
CA GLN A 55 -33.45 -54.59 -34.45
C GLN A 55 -33.64 -55.55 -35.63
N SER A 56 -34.51 -55.20 -36.58
CA SER A 56 -34.80 -56.01 -37.77
C SER A 56 -33.68 -55.93 -38.82
N ALA A 57 -33.01 -54.78 -38.96
CA ALA A 57 -31.91 -54.58 -39.89
C ALA A 57 -30.66 -55.39 -39.49
N PHE A 58 -30.39 -55.52 -38.19
CA PHE A 58 -29.20 -56.20 -37.67
C PHE A 58 -29.44 -57.62 -37.15
N ALA A 59 -30.67 -58.14 -37.24
CA ALA A 59 -31.03 -59.48 -36.74
C ALA A 59 -30.35 -60.64 -37.50
N ALA A 60 -30.18 -60.51 -38.82
CA ALA A 60 -29.61 -61.52 -39.70
C ALA A 60 -28.11 -61.29 -39.95
N ALA A 61 -27.38 -62.36 -40.27
CA ALA A 61 -25.95 -62.29 -40.59
C ALA A 61 -25.77 -61.43 -41.83
N VAL A 62 -24.65 -60.71 -41.93
CA VAL A 62 -24.40 -59.81 -43.08
C VAL A 62 -24.61 -60.55 -44.41
N GLU A 63 -24.19 -61.82 -44.47
CA GLU A 63 -24.32 -62.71 -45.63
C GLU A 63 -25.78 -63.12 -45.95
N ASP A 64 -26.67 -63.11 -44.95
CA ASP A 64 -28.07 -63.58 -45.03
C ASP A 64 -29.08 -62.42 -45.02
N ARG A 65 -28.62 -61.17 -45.07
CA ARG A 65 -29.49 -60.00 -45.02
C ARG A 65 -30.28 -59.85 -46.31
N HIS A 66 -31.57 -59.58 -46.17
CA HIS A 66 -32.38 -59.13 -47.28
C HIS A 66 -31.88 -57.74 -47.75
N PRO A 67 -31.93 -57.40 -49.06
CA PRO A 67 -31.47 -56.10 -49.57
C PRO A 67 -32.01 -54.89 -48.79
N MET A 68 -33.28 -54.93 -48.37
CA MET A 68 -33.89 -53.89 -47.53
C MET A 68 -33.24 -53.74 -46.15
N GLN A 69 -32.82 -54.84 -45.51
CA GLN A 69 -32.12 -54.78 -44.21
C GLN A 69 -30.76 -54.10 -44.37
N GLU A 70 -30.08 -54.34 -45.49
CA GLU A 70 -28.79 -53.70 -45.80
C GLU A 70 -28.96 -52.20 -46.10
N THR A 71 -30.03 -51.79 -46.79
CA THR A 71 -30.38 -50.38 -46.99
C THR A 71 -30.63 -49.66 -45.66
N VAL A 72 -31.45 -50.23 -44.77
CA VAL A 72 -31.72 -49.65 -43.45
C VAL A 72 -30.44 -49.61 -42.60
N ALA A 73 -29.63 -50.66 -42.63
CA ALA A 73 -28.33 -50.67 -41.94
C ALA A 73 -27.38 -49.57 -42.46
N THR A 74 -27.42 -49.28 -43.76
CA THR A 74 -26.65 -48.19 -44.38
C THR A 74 -27.11 -46.83 -43.87
N TYR A 75 -28.42 -46.56 -43.85
CA TYR A 75 -28.96 -45.29 -43.31
C TYR A 75 -28.65 -45.12 -41.82
N ILE A 76 -28.77 -46.18 -41.02
CA ILE A 76 -28.38 -46.15 -39.61
C ILE A 76 -26.89 -45.79 -39.47
N LYS A 77 -26.03 -46.38 -40.29
CA LYS A 77 -24.59 -46.10 -40.27
C LYS A 77 -24.29 -44.66 -40.64
N GLU A 78 -24.96 -44.11 -41.66
CA GLU A 78 -24.80 -42.70 -42.07
C GLU A 78 -25.20 -41.75 -40.95
N VAL A 79 -26.38 -41.94 -40.35
CA VAL A 79 -26.87 -41.10 -39.24
C VAL A 79 -25.94 -41.19 -38.03
N ILE A 80 -25.51 -42.39 -37.63
CA ILE A 80 -24.57 -42.55 -36.51
C ILE A 80 -23.20 -41.93 -36.82
N SER A 81 -22.74 -41.99 -38.07
CA SER A 81 -21.47 -41.38 -38.48
C SER A 81 -21.55 -39.85 -38.42
N ASP A 82 -22.65 -39.27 -38.87
CA ASP A 82 -22.94 -37.82 -38.77
C ASP A 82 -22.95 -37.36 -37.31
N ILE A 83 -23.69 -38.06 -36.43
CA ILE A 83 -23.71 -37.79 -34.98
C ILE A 83 -22.28 -37.84 -34.41
N ALA A 84 -21.50 -38.86 -34.77
CA ALA A 84 -20.12 -39.01 -34.28
C ALA A 84 -19.21 -37.87 -34.76
N GLN A 85 -19.33 -37.43 -36.01
CA GLN A 85 -18.58 -36.29 -36.55
C GLN A 85 -18.93 -35.00 -35.82
N ARG A 86 -20.22 -34.71 -35.61
CA ARG A 86 -20.68 -33.52 -34.89
C ARG A 86 -20.22 -33.50 -33.44
N LEU A 87 -20.31 -34.63 -32.74
CA LEU A 87 -19.77 -34.77 -31.39
C LEU A 87 -18.25 -34.56 -31.33
N ALA A 88 -17.52 -35.03 -32.34
CA ALA A 88 -16.07 -34.82 -32.40
C ALA A 88 -15.72 -33.33 -32.57
N VAL A 89 -16.50 -32.59 -33.36
CA VAL A 89 -16.35 -31.13 -33.50
C VAL A 89 -16.63 -30.43 -32.17
N VAL A 90 -17.76 -30.71 -31.52
CA VAL A 90 -18.11 -30.11 -30.22
C VAL A 90 -17.05 -30.44 -29.16
N ALA A 91 -16.53 -31.66 -29.14
CA ALA A 91 -15.46 -32.04 -28.23
C ALA A 91 -14.15 -31.31 -28.52
N ALA A 92 -13.82 -31.06 -29.79
CA ALA A 92 -12.64 -30.29 -30.18
C ALA A 92 -12.77 -28.81 -29.78
N GLU A 93 -13.93 -28.20 -30.05
CA GLU A 93 -14.24 -26.83 -29.63
C GLU A 93 -14.20 -26.69 -28.11
N GLY A 94 -14.80 -27.64 -27.37
CA GLY A 94 -14.75 -27.67 -25.91
C GLY A 94 -13.32 -27.78 -25.36
N ARG A 95 -12.48 -28.63 -25.96
CA ARG A 95 -11.06 -28.71 -25.58
C ARG A 95 -10.30 -27.42 -25.86
N GLN A 96 -10.58 -26.76 -26.98
CA GLN A 96 -9.98 -25.47 -27.31
C GLN A 96 -10.42 -24.40 -26.31
N ALA A 97 -11.71 -24.32 -25.98
CA ALA A 97 -12.23 -23.38 -24.99
C ALA A 97 -11.61 -23.59 -23.60
N VAL A 98 -11.45 -24.84 -23.16
CA VAL A 98 -10.76 -25.16 -21.90
C VAL A 98 -9.30 -24.73 -21.96
N ALA A 99 -8.58 -25.02 -23.04
CA ALA A 99 -7.18 -24.61 -23.17
C ALA A 99 -7.02 -23.08 -23.17
N THR A 100 -7.94 -22.34 -23.79
CA THR A 100 -7.97 -20.88 -23.74
C THR A 100 -8.24 -20.38 -22.33
N ALA A 101 -9.26 -20.92 -21.65
CA ALA A 101 -9.59 -20.54 -20.27
C ALA A 101 -8.45 -20.82 -19.28
N ASP A 102 -7.76 -21.96 -19.44
CA ASP A 102 -6.58 -22.29 -18.62
C ASP A 102 -5.45 -21.29 -18.85
N SER A 103 -5.20 -20.89 -20.10
CA SER A 103 -4.19 -19.88 -20.43
C SER A 103 -4.54 -18.50 -19.86
N GLU A 104 -5.82 -18.09 -19.92
CA GLU A 104 -6.30 -16.84 -19.35
C GLU A 104 -6.21 -16.84 -17.82
N LEU A 105 -6.53 -17.98 -17.20
CA LEU A 105 -6.42 -18.16 -15.76
C LEU A 105 -4.97 -18.00 -15.28
N GLU A 106 -4.01 -18.62 -15.98
CA GLU A 106 -2.58 -18.47 -15.64
C GLU A 106 -2.09 -17.03 -15.85
N LEU A 107 -2.55 -16.34 -16.90
CA LEU A 107 -2.26 -14.92 -17.10
C LEU A 107 -2.80 -14.07 -15.94
N HIS A 108 -4.05 -14.28 -15.53
CA HIS A 108 -4.65 -13.55 -14.41
C HIS A 108 -3.98 -13.85 -13.08
N LYS A 109 -3.55 -15.08 -12.83
CA LYS A 109 -2.73 -15.42 -11.65
C LYS A 109 -1.42 -14.65 -11.64
N ALA A 110 -0.72 -14.60 -12.78
CA ALA A 110 0.53 -13.85 -12.89
C ALA A 110 0.31 -12.34 -12.65
N GLN A 111 -0.73 -11.75 -13.25
CA GLN A 111 -1.09 -10.34 -13.02
C GLN A 111 -1.45 -10.07 -11.56
N SER A 112 -2.20 -10.98 -10.92
CA SER A 112 -2.56 -10.86 -9.50
C SER A 112 -1.32 -10.91 -8.61
N GLN A 113 -0.34 -11.75 -8.93
CA GLN A 113 0.90 -11.82 -8.14
C GLN A 113 1.69 -10.52 -8.25
N VAL A 114 1.86 -9.97 -9.47
CA VAL A 114 2.52 -8.68 -9.67
C VAL A 114 1.84 -7.56 -8.89
N ALA A 115 0.51 -7.50 -8.93
CA ALA A 115 -0.25 -6.50 -8.18
C ALA A 115 -0.12 -6.65 -6.65
N LEU A 116 0.00 -7.89 -6.15
CA LEU A 116 0.26 -8.14 -4.73
C LEU A 116 1.65 -7.67 -4.32
N ASP A 117 2.68 -7.99 -5.12
CA ASP A 117 4.06 -7.59 -4.87
C ASP A 117 4.19 -6.05 -4.86
N GLU A 118 3.58 -5.36 -5.84
CA GLU A 118 3.55 -3.89 -5.91
C GLU A 118 2.84 -3.26 -4.70
N LEU A 119 1.76 -3.89 -4.22
CA LEU A 119 1.01 -3.43 -3.07
C LEU A 119 1.80 -3.60 -1.77
N GLU A 120 2.54 -4.70 -1.61
CA GLU A 120 3.45 -4.90 -0.47
C GLU A 120 4.58 -3.87 -0.48
N GLU A 121 5.18 -3.61 -1.65
CA GLU A 121 6.22 -2.58 -1.77
C GLU A 121 5.67 -1.18 -1.42
N ALA A 122 4.47 -0.84 -1.92
CA ALA A 122 3.81 0.42 -1.61
C ALA A 122 3.53 0.56 -0.09
N LYS A 123 3.06 -0.50 0.56
CA LYS A 123 2.86 -0.52 2.02
C LYS A 123 4.17 -0.29 2.78
N ALA A 124 5.25 -0.96 2.38
CA ALA A 124 6.56 -0.78 2.99
C ALA A 124 7.06 0.66 2.86
N ARG A 125 6.87 1.28 1.69
CA ARG A 125 7.20 2.71 1.45
C ARG A 125 6.38 3.65 2.34
N ILE A 126 5.09 3.37 2.56
CA ILE A 126 4.23 4.17 3.45
C ILE A 126 4.73 4.08 4.90
N VAL A 127 5.03 2.87 5.39
CA VAL A 127 5.55 2.68 6.75
C VAL A 127 6.86 3.44 6.95
N ALA A 128 7.80 3.33 6.01
CA ALA A 128 9.08 4.04 6.08
C ALA A 128 8.89 5.57 6.09
N LYS A 129 8.01 6.10 5.23
CA LYS A 129 7.71 7.54 5.19
C LYS A 129 6.99 8.03 6.44
N SER A 130 6.09 7.23 7.01
CA SER A 130 5.43 7.55 8.28
C SER A 130 6.45 7.70 9.41
N GLY A 131 7.36 6.73 9.55
CA GLY A 131 8.41 6.81 10.58
C GLY A 131 9.34 8.02 10.38
N ALA A 132 9.68 8.36 9.13
CA ALA A 132 10.45 9.56 8.83
C ALA A 132 9.69 10.86 9.17
N LEU A 133 8.38 10.90 8.94
CA LEU A 133 7.53 12.04 9.27
C LEU A 133 7.40 12.22 10.80
N ASP A 134 7.26 11.13 11.54
CA ASP A 134 7.19 11.16 13.00
C ASP A 134 8.52 11.69 13.59
N GLY A 135 9.66 11.22 13.08
CA GLY A 135 10.98 11.72 13.46
C GLY A 135 11.17 13.21 13.15
N ALA A 136 10.80 13.64 11.95
CA ALA A 136 10.89 15.05 11.55
C ALA A 136 9.98 15.94 12.42
N SER A 137 8.79 15.45 12.77
CA SER A 137 7.83 16.15 13.62
C SER A 137 8.35 16.29 15.05
N PHE A 138 9.02 15.26 15.58
CA PHE A 138 9.69 15.32 16.87
C PHE A 138 10.81 16.38 16.88
N THR A 139 11.71 16.35 15.89
CA THR A 139 12.79 17.33 15.76
C THR A 139 12.27 18.75 15.58
N LEU A 140 11.18 18.94 14.82
CA LEU A 140 10.54 20.25 14.69
C LEU A 140 10.05 20.76 16.05
N GLY A 141 9.46 19.88 16.87
CA GLY A 141 9.05 20.22 18.24
C GLY A 141 10.21 20.69 19.11
N GLU A 142 11.34 19.97 19.09
CA GLU A 142 12.55 20.37 19.83
C GLU A 142 13.11 21.71 19.35
N CYS A 143 13.15 21.94 18.04
CA CYS A 143 13.58 23.22 17.47
C CYS A 143 12.66 24.37 17.88
N LEU A 144 11.35 24.19 17.85
CA LEU A 144 10.38 25.21 18.28
C LEU A 144 10.53 25.53 19.77
N GLN A 145 10.77 24.52 20.61
CA GLN A 145 11.05 24.72 22.03
C GLN A 145 12.36 25.48 22.26
N ALA A 146 13.41 25.16 21.51
CA ALA A 146 14.70 25.86 21.60
C ALA A 146 14.58 27.33 21.16
N ILE A 147 13.84 27.61 20.08
CA ILE A 147 13.54 28.99 19.64
C ILE A 147 12.82 29.75 20.75
N ALA A 148 11.75 29.17 21.33
CA ALA A 148 11.01 29.81 22.41
C ALA A 148 11.88 30.11 23.65
N SER A 149 12.81 29.21 23.99
CA SER A 149 13.77 29.43 25.08
C SER A 149 14.74 30.58 24.75
N SER A 150 15.30 30.58 23.55
CA SER A 150 16.21 31.64 23.08
C SER A 150 15.51 33.01 23.06
N ASP A 151 14.26 33.08 22.60
CA ASP A 151 13.50 34.33 22.56
C ASP A 151 13.24 34.87 23.99
N ALA A 152 12.95 33.98 24.95
CA ALA A 152 12.78 34.34 26.35
C ALA A 152 14.09 34.87 26.97
N GLU A 153 15.22 34.23 26.67
CA GLU A 153 16.55 34.67 27.10
C GLU A 153 16.93 36.03 26.49
N GLN A 154 16.63 36.25 25.20
CA GLN A 154 16.87 37.55 24.55
C GLN A 154 16.05 38.67 25.19
N LEU A 155 14.78 38.41 25.53
CA LEU A 155 13.94 39.37 26.25
C LEU A 155 14.49 39.67 27.65
N ALA A 156 14.97 38.65 28.36
CA ALA A 156 15.60 38.83 29.67
C ALA A 156 16.86 39.70 29.57
N HIS A 157 17.75 39.40 28.62
CA HIS A 157 18.95 40.20 28.38
C HIS A 157 18.66 41.63 27.93
N ALA A 158 17.63 41.84 27.09
CA ALA A 158 17.19 43.18 26.71
C ALA A 158 16.73 43.97 27.95
N SER A 159 15.98 43.34 28.86
CA SER A 159 15.56 43.97 30.12
C SER A 159 16.74 44.29 31.05
N GLU A 160 17.73 43.40 31.15
CA GLU A 160 18.95 43.63 31.91
C GLU A 160 19.76 44.79 31.32
N ARG A 161 19.91 44.83 30.00
CA ARG A 161 20.58 45.92 29.30
C ARG A 161 19.88 47.26 29.55
N ASP A 162 18.55 47.31 29.46
CA ASP A 162 17.79 48.52 29.76
C ASP A 162 17.99 49.01 31.21
N LYS A 163 18.15 48.08 32.17
CA LYS A 163 18.46 48.42 33.56
C LYS A 163 19.88 48.99 33.69
N LEU A 164 20.86 48.33 33.08
CA LEU A 164 22.25 48.78 33.07
C LEU A 164 22.40 50.14 32.40
N ASP A 165 21.75 50.38 31.26
CA ASP A 165 21.78 51.66 30.55
C ASP A 165 21.18 52.78 31.40
N LYS A 166 20.10 52.50 32.15
CA LYS A 166 19.51 53.43 33.12
C LYS A 166 20.43 53.72 34.30
N GLU A 167 21.07 52.69 34.86
CA GLU A 167 22.05 52.84 35.94
C GLU A 167 23.25 53.66 35.45
N GLN A 168 23.83 53.31 34.30
CA GLN A 168 24.94 54.04 33.70
C GLN A 168 24.58 55.51 33.42
N SER A 169 23.37 55.79 32.97
CA SER A 169 22.91 57.18 32.76
C SER A 169 22.83 57.97 34.07
N LYS A 170 22.41 57.35 35.17
CA LYS A 170 22.43 57.98 36.50
C LYS A 170 23.86 58.25 36.96
N PHE A 171 24.75 57.27 36.83
CA PHE A 171 26.17 57.43 37.16
C PHE A 171 26.79 58.60 36.40
N LYS A 172 26.56 58.68 35.08
CA LYS A 172 27.06 59.78 34.24
C LYS A 172 26.50 61.13 34.66
N ALA A 173 25.19 61.21 34.95
CA ALA A 173 24.58 62.46 35.41
C ALA A 173 25.18 62.92 36.75
N GLU A 174 25.37 62.01 37.71
CA GLU A 174 25.98 62.33 39.00
C GLU A 174 27.46 62.74 38.87
N GLU A 175 28.22 62.08 37.99
CA GLU A 175 29.60 62.42 37.68
C GLU A 175 29.73 63.80 37.00
N GLU A 176 28.93 64.06 35.96
CA GLU A 176 29.01 65.28 35.15
C GLU A 176 28.34 66.51 35.79
N GLU A 177 27.24 66.34 36.52
CA GLU A 177 26.50 67.46 37.11
C GLU A 177 26.96 67.79 38.53
N GLU A 178 27.11 66.78 39.39
CA GLU A 178 27.35 67.01 40.81
C GLU A 178 28.83 66.94 41.18
N LEU A 179 29.54 65.87 40.82
CA LEU A 179 30.96 65.73 41.16
C LEU A 179 31.81 66.77 40.44
N LYS A 180 31.60 66.96 39.13
CA LYS A 180 32.35 67.92 38.34
C LYS A 180 32.14 69.36 38.81
N ALA A 181 30.93 69.73 39.23
CA ALA A 181 30.67 71.06 39.80
C ALA A 181 31.54 71.31 41.05
N PHE A 182 31.68 70.30 41.93
CA PHE A 182 32.58 70.39 43.08
C PHE A 182 34.06 70.43 42.70
N LEU A 183 34.48 69.69 41.68
CA LEU A 183 35.86 69.73 41.20
C LEU A 183 36.22 71.08 40.57
N ASP A 184 35.29 71.67 39.80
CA ASP A 184 35.54 72.91 39.05
C ASP A 184 35.34 74.18 39.90
N GLN A 185 34.38 74.19 40.84
CA GLN A 185 33.99 75.39 41.60
C GLN A 185 34.29 75.29 43.10
N GLY A 186 34.64 74.10 43.62
CA GLY A 186 34.97 73.88 45.03
C GLY A 186 33.89 74.40 46.01
N PRO A 187 34.25 75.14 47.08
CA PRO A 187 33.28 75.66 48.06
C PRO A 187 32.31 76.72 47.50
N ALA A 188 32.53 77.22 46.27
CA ALA A 188 31.63 78.18 45.63
C ALA A 188 30.40 77.54 44.99
N VAL A 189 30.31 76.20 44.94
CA VAL A 189 29.11 75.48 44.49
C VAL A 189 27.92 75.89 45.35
N GLY A 190 26.92 76.53 44.72
CA GLY A 190 25.73 77.06 45.41
C GLY A 190 25.92 78.44 46.06
N GLY A 191 27.02 79.15 45.79
CA GLY A 191 27.18 80.57 46.17
C GLY A 191 27.32 80.86 47.68
N SER A 192 27.13 79.87 48.57
CA SER A 192 27.37 79.99 50.00
C SER A 192 27.83 78.66 50.61
N GLU A 193 28.63 78.74 51.68
CA GLU A 193 29.17 77.55 52.36
C GLU A 193 28.08 76.60 52.89
N LYS A 194 26.91 77.15 53.26
CA LYS A 194 25.76 76.37 53.72
C LYS A 194 25.10 75.59 52.58
N GLU A 195 25.05 76.16 51.38
CA GLU A 195 24.52 75.49 50.18
C GLU A 195 25.51 74.46 49.64
N ALA A 196 26.82 74.77 49.67
CA ALA A 196 27.88 73.82 49.32
C ALA A 196 27.89 72.59 50.25
N LYS A 197 27.69 72.77 51.56
CA LYS A 197 27.56 71.62 52.51
C LYS A 197 26.35 70.75 52.22
N LYS A 198 25.20 71.34 51.87
CA LYS A 198 24.00 70.58 51.48
C LYS A 198 24.19 69.83 50.16
N ALA A 199 24.82 70.46 49.19
CA ALA A 199 25.15 69.82 47.91
C ALA A 199 26.17 68.67 48.11
N MET A 200 27.14 68.84 49.01
CA MET A 200 28.08 67.78 49.38
C MET A 200 27.34 66.63 50.07
N GLU A 201 26.53 66.88 51.10
CA GLU A 201 25.75 65.82 51.76
C GLU A 201 24.84 65.06 50.79
N LYS A 202 24.28 65.75 49.78
CA LYS A 202 23.51 65.13 48.70
C LYS A 202 24.41 64.21 47.85
N LEU A 203 25.54 64.72 47.34
CA LEU A 203 26.51 63.95 46.55
C LEU A 203 27.01 62.71 47.30
N MET A 204 27.37 62.86 48.58
CA MET A 204 27.85 61.76 49.42
C MET A 204 26.77 60.70 49.66
N LYS A 205 25.51 61.12 49.78
CA LYS A 205 24.37 60.21 49.90
C LYS A 205 24.11 59.47 48.59
N GLU A 206 24.25 60.13 47.44
CA GLU A 206 24.12 59.49 46.13
C GLU A 206 25.25 58.47 45.91
N PHE A 207 26.53 58.82 46.10
CA PHE A 207 27.63 57.85 46.02
C PHE A 207 27.49 56.68 47.02
N GLY A 208 26.95 56.94 48.22
CA GLY A 208 26.61 55.87 49.17
C GLY A 208 25.56 54.88 48.64
N LYS A 209 24.54 55.36 47.92
CA LYS A 209 23.56 54.48 47.25
C LYS A 209 24.18 53.69 46.11
N LEU A 210 25.19 54.24 45.46
CA LEU A 210 25.96 53.60 44.39
C LEU A 210 26.97 52.56 44.90
N GLY A 211 27.08 52.37 46.22
CA GLY A 211 28.00 51.40 46.82
C GLY A 211 29.43 51.88 46.96
N ALA A 212 29.68 53.19 46.89
CA ALA A 212 30.99 53.74 47.21
C ALA A 212 31.39 53.38 48.64
N GLU A 213 32.67 53.02 48.82
CA GLU A 213 33.16 52.54 50.10
C GLU A 213 32.99 53.62 51.19
N PRO A 214 32.40 53.29 52.35
CA PRO A 214 32.13 54.27 53.41
C PRO A 214 33.37 55.05 53.88
N ALA A 215 34.56 54.42 53.81
CA ALA A 215 35.83 55.05 54.15
C ALA A 215 36.23 56.15 53.15
N LEU A 216 36.04 55.91 51.85
CA LEU A 216 36.26 56.91 50.80
C LEU A 216 35.25 58.05 50.93
N LEU A 217 34.00 57.73 51.27
CA LEU A 217 32.97 58.74 51.52
C LEU A 217 33.32 59.60 52.75
N ALA A 218 33.79 59.03 53.85
CA ALA A 218 34.20 59.83 55.01
C ALA A 218 35.35 60.81 54.69
N ALA A 219 36.21 60.48 53.73
CA ALA A 219 37.40 61.27 53.38
C ALA A 219 37.16 62.31 52.24
N ALA A 220 36.09 62.19 51.46
CA ALA A 220 35.86 63.07 50.31
C ALA A 220 35.59 64.55 50.63
N PRO A 221 34.81 64.92 51.69
CA PRO A 221 34.50 66.32 51.98
C PRO A 221 35.74 67.22 52.16
N PRO A 222 36.75 66.88 52.99
CA PRO A 222 37.93 67.74 53.16
C PRO A 222 38.82 67.86 51.90
N VAL A 223 38.67 66.97 50.91
CA VAL A 223 39.39 67.05 49.64
C VAL A 223 38.66 67.94 48.64
N LEU A 224 37.35 67.73 48.48
CA LEU A 224 36.52 68.47 47.53
C LEU A 224 36.19 69.91 47.97
N PHE A 225 36.33 70.25 49.26
CA PHE A 225 36.20 71.63 49.76
C PHE A 225 37.49 72.47 49.65
N LYS A 226 38.60 71.89 49.17
CA LYS A 226 39.78 72.69 48.84
C LYS A 226 39.49 73.46 47.55
N THR A 227 39.81 74.74 47.54
CA THR A 227 39.82 75.51 46.30
C THR A 227 40.78 74.84 45.31
N PRO A 228 40.35 74.57 44.07
CA PRO A 228 41.25 74.06 43.04
C PRO A 228 42.41 75.06 42.85
N GLU A 229 43.64 74.55 42.82
CA GLU A 229 44.86 75.35 42.60
C GLU A 229 44.94 75.90 41.16
#